data_AF-K6XR02-F1
#
_entry.id   AF-K6XR02-F1
#
_cell.length_a   1.000
_cell.length_b   1.000
_cell.length_c   1.000
_cell.angle_alpha   90.00
_cell.angle_beta   90.00
_cell.angle_gamma   90.00
#
_symmetry.space_group_name_H-M   'P 1'
#
loop_
_entity.id
_entity.type
_entity.pdbx_description
1 polymer ?
#
loop_
_entity_poly.entity_id
_entity_poly.type
_entity_poly.pdbx_seq_one_letter_code
_entity_poly.pdbx_strand_id
1 'polypeptide(L)'
;MILSLSAALGLVGCYVLYISWKQHSARYALAGWGCLFATLPLLIVALGVEYGVVFALGLPALYVWLGILREQKPTMPSKHIVKPNQPMQFNANKLAKNSGFILYHLVLLMIVSSLLVIASLDILPLERPTQLVTGVIILPVVWSGLSFWHLACENKRNPLIFSVFISLASSLYLFV
;
A
#
# COMPACT_ATOMS: atom_id res chain seq x y z
N MET A 1 0.68 4.08 31.12
CA MET A 1 1.78 3.19 31.57
C MET A 1 1.91 1.95 30.69
N ILE A 2 0.83 1.20 30.43
CA ILE A 2 0.88 0.00 29.56
C ILE A 2 1.25 0.38 28.13
N LEU A 3 0.65 1.44 27.57
CA LEU A 3 0.91 1.86 26.18
C LEU A 3 2.39 2.21 25.89
N SER A 4 3.04 2.94 26.80
CA SER A 4 4.46 3.27 26.70
C SER A 4 5.35 2.03 26.82
N LEU A 5 4.95 1.06 27.66
CA LEU A 5 5.64 -0.23 27.79
C LEU A 5 5.51 -1.04 26.50
N SER A 6 4.33 -1.11 25.89
CA SER A 6 4.10 -1.80 24.62
C SER A 6 4.92 -1.19 23.49
N ALA A 7 4.96 0.14 23.39
CA ALA A 7 5.75 0.83 22.38
C ALA A 7 7.25 0.57 22.54
N ALA A 8 7.75 0.61 23.78
CA ALA A 8 9.14 0.28 24.09
C ALA A 8 9.47 -1.18 23.75
N LEU A 9 8.57 -2.11 24.08
CA LEU A 9 8.74 -3.53 23.78
C LEU A 9 8.76 -3.81 22.27
N GLY A 10 7.88 -3.14 21.51
CA GLY A 10 7.87 -3.21 20.05
C GLY A 10 9.15 -2.68 19.41
N LEU A 11 9.65 -1.54 19.89
CA LEU A 11 10.94 -0.97 19.48
C LEU A 11 12.10 -1.92 19.76
N VAL A 12 12.16 -2.49 20.96
CA VAL A 12 13.19 -3.46 21.35
C VAL A 12 13.10 -4.71 20.48
N GLY A 13 11.89 -5.23 20.22
CA GLY A 13 11.68 -6.37 19.34
C GLY A 13 12.24 -6.12 17.93
N CYS A 14 11.92 -4.97 17.33
CA CYS A 14 12.48 -4.56 16.03
C CYS A 14 14.01 -4.44 16.07
N TYR A 15 14.57 -3.87 17.13
CA TYR A 15 16.03 -3.72 17.27
C TYR A 15 16.74 -5.07 17.40
N VAL A 16 16.17 -6.01 18.15
CA VAL A 16 16.71 -7.37 18.31
C VAL A 16 16.62 -8.15 16.99
N LEU A 17 15.54 -8.00 16.22
CA LEU A 17 15.45 -8.55 14.86
C LEU A 17 16.51 -7.95 13.92
N TYR A 18 16.77 -6.65 14.04
CA TYR A 18 17.84 -6.01 13.28
C TYR A 18 19.23 -6.55 13.66
N ILE A 19 19.52 -6.76 14.95
CA ILE A 19 20.77 -7.42 15.39
C ILE A 19 20.84 -8.85 14.86
N SER A 20 19.72 -9.59 14.92
CA SER A 20 19.62 -10.94 14.37
C SER A 20 20.00 -10.99 12.90
N TRP A 21 19.55 -10.02 12.11
CA TRP A 21 19.90 -9.90 10.70
C TRP A 21 21.39 -9.63 10.52
N LYS A 22 21.97 -8.70 11.31
CA LYS A 22 23.40 -8.38 11.26
C LYS A 22 24.32 -9.54 11.66
N GLN A 23 23.89 -10.35 12.63
CA GLN A 23 24.70 -11.44 13.20
C GLN A 23 24.32 -12.82 12.63
N HIS A 24 23.37 -12.89 11.69
CA HIS A 24 22.84 -14.14 11.12
C HIS A 24 22.47 -15.20 12.17
N SER A 25 21.89 -14.79 13.30
CA SER A 25 21.68 -15.67 14.45
C SER A 25 20.20 -15.91 14.72
N ALA A 26 19.76 -17.16 14.60
CA ALA A 26 18.37 -17.55 14.81
C ALA A 26 17.85 -17.31 16.24
N ARG A 27 18.75 -17.28 17.24
CA ARG A 27 18.36 -17.04 18.64
C ARG A 27 17.82 -15.62 18.85
N TYR A 28 18.48 -14.63 18.24
CA TYR A 28 18.01 -13.25 18.29
C TYR A 28 16.75 -13.07 17.44
N ALA A 29 16.60 -13.80 16.33
CA ALA A 29 15.36 -13.79 15.56
C ALA A 29 14.17 -14.22 16.42
N LEU A 30 14.29 -15.35 17.11
CA LEU A 30 13.23 -15.88 17.99
C LEU A 30 12.90 -14.91 19.14
N ALA A 31 13.91 -14.32 19.78
CA ALA A 31 13.70 -13.33 20.84
C ALA A 31 12.99 -12.06 20.34
N GLY A 32 13.37 -11.56 19.15
CA GLY A 32 12.76 -10.39 18.54
C GLY A 32 11.31 -10.63 18.12
N TRP A 33 11.02 -11.78 17.51
CA TRP A 33 9.65 -12.21 17.22
C TRP A 33 8.84 -12.38 18.49
N GLY A 34 9.40 -12.99 19.54
CA GLY A 34 8.75 -13.12 20.84
C GLY A 34 8.33 -11.77 21.43
N CYS A 35 9.20 -10.76 21.38
CA CYS A 35 8.87 -9.40 21.81
C CYS A 35 7.74 -8.77 20.97
N LEU A 36 7.75 -8.95 19.65
CA LEU A 36 6.68 -8.43 18.79
C LEU A 36 5.34 -9.12 19.07
N PHE A 37 5.33 -10.45 19.21
CA PHE A 37 4.14 -11.19 19.59
C PHE A 37 3.60 -10.81 20.97
N ALA A 38 4.49 -10.54 21.93
CA ALA A 38 4.10 -10.04 23.25
C ALA A 38 3.54 -8.60 23.20
N THR A 39 3.98 -7.79 22.23
CA THR A 39 3.50 -6.41 22.08
C THR A 39 2.02 -6.34 21.66
N LEU A 40 1.55 -7.31 20.86
CA LEU A 40 0.18 -7.39 20.37
C LEU A 40 -0.90 -7.42 21.49
N PRO A 41 -0.89 -8.39 22.44
CA PRO A 41 -1.87 -8.41 23.51
C PRO A 41 -1.79 -7.18 24.41
N LEU A 42 -0.59 -6.63 24.65
CA LEU A 42 -0.46 -5.40 25.45
C LEU A 42 -1.08 -4.18 24.75
N LEU A 43 -0.99 -4.07 23.42
CA LEU A 43 -1.64 -3.00 22.66
C LEU A 43 -3.16 -3.19 22.60
N ILE A 44 -3.63 -4.43 22.47
CA ILE A 44 -5.07 -4.74 22.52
C ILE A 44 -5.67 -4.35 23.88
N VAL A 45 -4.99 -4.66 24.97
CA VAL A 45 -5.43 -4.27 26.32
C VAL A 45 -5.43 -2.75 26.50
N ALA A 46 -4.48 -2.04 25.89
CA ALA A 46 -4.35 -0.59 26.05
C ALA A 46 -5.30 0.24 25.17
N LEU A 47 -5.63 -0.23 23.96
CA LEU A 47 -6.31 0.54 22.92
C LEU A 47 -7.61 -0.11 22.40
N GLY A 48 -7.94 -1.31 22.89
CA GLY A 48 -9.00 -2.15 22.33
C GLY A 48 -8.51 -2.96 21.13
N VAL A 49 -9.34 -3.91 20.68
CA VAL A 49 -8.97 -4.88 19.65
C VAL A 49 -8.71 -4.21 18.31
N GLU A 50 -9.60 -3.33 17.86
CA GLU A 50 -9.50 -2.68 16.54
C GLU A 50 -8.22 -1.84 16.42
N TYR A 51 -8.03 -0.87 17.31
CA TYR A 51 -6.86 -0.01 17.29
C TYR A 51 -5.58 -0.75 17.71
N GLY A 52 -5.66 -1.64 18.70
CA GLY A 52 -4.51 -2.40 19.18
C GLY A 52 -3.84 -3.25 18.09
N VAL A 53 -4.64 -3.91 17.24
CA VAL A 53 -4.12 -4.68 16.10
C VAL A 53 -3.50 -3.77 15.03
N VAL A 54 -4.15 -2.65 14.70
CA VAL A 54 -3.63 -1.68 13.73
C VAL A 54 -2.28 -1.13 14.18
N PHE A 55 -2.16 -0.72 15.44
CA PHE A 55 -0.90 -0.21 15.98
C PHE A 55 0.16 -1.32 16.11
N ALA A 56 -0.21 -2.54 16.50
CA ALA A 56 0.74 -3.65 16.63
C ALA A 56 1.37 -4.05 15.29
N LEU A 57 0.63 -3.96 14.19
CA LEU A 57 1.13 -4.26 12.85
C LEU A 57 1.81 -3.05 12.19
N GLY A 58 1.32 -1.83 12.45
CA GLY A 58 1.82 -0.61 11.82
C GLY A 58 3.09 -0.03 12.45
N LEU A 59 3.20 -0.05 13.79
CA LEU A 59 4.34 0.53 14.50
C LEU A 59 5.69 -0.12 14.14
N PRO A 60 5.81 -1.47 14.03
CA PRO A 60 7.05 -2.10 13.62
C PRO A 60 7.56 -1.59 12.27
N ALA A 61 6.67 -1.35 11.30
CA ALA A 61 7.05 -0.80 10.00
C ALA A 61 7.70 0.59 10.17
N LEU A 62 7.09 1.47 10.97
CA LEU A 62 7.65 2.79 11.27
C LEU A 62 9.00 2.72 12.00
N TYR A 63 9.14 1.79 12.95
CA TYR A 63 10.40 1.59 13.69
C TYR A 63 11.54 1.12 12.80
N VAL A 64 11.25 0.24 11.83
CA VAL A 64 12.24 -0.23 10.86
C VAL A 64 12.74 0.90 9.97
N TRP A 65 11.87 1.84 9.56
CA TRP A 65 12.29 3.00 8.76
C TRP A 65 13.32 3.87 9.49
N LEU A 66 13.18 4.07 10.80
CA LEU A 66 14.18 4.78 11.61
C LEU A 66 15.53 4.05 11.61
N GLY A 67 15.51 2.72 11.67
CA GLY A 67 16.70 1.88 11.55
C GLY A 67 17.36 1.98 10.17
N ILE A 68 16.57 1.95 9.09
CA ILE A 68 17.06 2.08 7.71
C ILE A 68 17.72 3.44 7.51
N LEU A 69 17.10 4.55 7.96
CA LEU A 69 17.68 5.89 7.87
C LEU A 69 19.05 5.97 8.56
N ARG A 70 19.22 5.26 9.69
CA ARG A 70 20.50 5.20 10.42
C ARG A 70 21.55 4.35 9.71
N GLU A 71 21.13 3.32 8.98
CA GLU A 71 22.02 2.43 8.22
C GLU A 71 22.29 2.89 6.79
N GLN A 72 21.72 4.02 6.35
CA GLN A 72 22.11 4.72 5.13
C GLN A 72 23.53 5.27 5.25
N LYS A 73 24.52 4.39 5.42
CA LYS A 73 25.86 4.66 4.94
C LYS A 73 25.73 4.77 3.42
N PRO A 74 26.36 5.77 2.77
CA PRO A 74 26.55 5.72 1.34
C PRO A 74 27.49 4.55 1.06
N THR A 75 26.95 3.33 1.00
CA THR A 75 27.59 2.23 0.29
C THR A 75 27.76 2.75 -1.13
N MET A 76 28.98 3.16 -1.45
CA MET A 76 29.36 3.44 -2.82
C MET A 76 28.84 2.26 -3.65
N PRO A 77 28.02 2.51 -4.68
CA PRO A 77 27.48 1.44 -5.49
C PRO A 77 28.65 0.59 -5.97
N SER A 78 28.47 -0.74 -5.96
CA SER A 78 29.40 -1.67 -6.61
C SER A 78 29.81 -1.07 -7.95
N LYS A 79 31.13 -0.98 -8.18
CA LYS A 79 31.77 -0.37 -9.36
C LYS A 79 31.22 -0.86 -10.72
N HIS A 80 30.36 -1.86 -10.71
CA HIS A 80 29.82 -2.56 -11.87
C HIS A 80 28.39 -2.14 -12.27
N ILE A 81 27.71 -1.27 -11.53
CA ILE A 81 26.41 -0.73 -11.95
C ILE A 81 26.56 0.76 -12.25
N VAL A 82 27.11 1.06 -13.42
CA VAL A 82 26.96 2.39 -14.02
C VAL A 82 25.52 2.48 -14.50
N LYS A 83 24.60 2.91 -13.63
CA LYS A 83 23.32 3.44 -14.10
C LYS A 83 23.68 4.60 -15.03
N PRO A 84 23.26 4.61 -16.31
CA PRO A 84 23.49 5.76 -17.14
C PRO A 84 22.82 6.93 -16.43
N ASN A 85 23.63 7.91 -16.05
CA ASN A 85 23.19 9.13 -15.39
C ASN A 85 22.52 9.99 -16.48
N GLN A 86 21.39 9.53 -16.99
CA GLN A 86 20.58 10.30 -17.91
C GLN A 86 19.90 11.36 -17.07
N PRO A 87 20.23 12.66 -17.25
CA PRO A 87 19.45 13.70 -16.63
C PRO A 87 18.00 13.49 -17.06
N MET A 88 17.05 13.69 -16.14
CA MET A 88 15.63 13.55 -16.42
C MET A 88 15.23 14.64 -17.41
N GLN A 89 15.44 14.38 -18.70
CA GLN A 89 15.14 15.32 -19.78
C GLN A 89 13.64 15.26 -20.02
N PHE A 90 12.95 16.31 -19.59
CA PHE A 90 11.55 16.50 -19.90
C PHE A 90 11.37 16.60 -21.41
N ASN A 91 10.80 15.56 -22.02
CA ASN A 91 10.53 15.50 -23.44
C ASN A 91 9.03 15.69 -23.66
N ALA A 92 8.63 16.95 -23.92
CA ALA A 92 7.25 17.32 -24.17
C ALA A 92 6.61 16.54 -25.33
N ASN A 93 7.40 16.12 -26.32
CA ASN A 93 6.91 15.37 -27.47
C ASN A 93 6.56 13.91 -27.10
N LYS A 94 7.37 13.28 -26.23
CA LYS A 94 7.04 11.99 -25.62
C LYS A 94 5.83 12.10 -24.69
N LEU A 95 5.71 13.20 -23.94
CA LEU A 95 4.55 13.45 -23.08
C LEU A 95 3.26 13.61 -23.89
N ALA A 96 3.29 14.40 -24.96
CA ALA A 96 2.16 14.58 -25.87
C ALA A 96 1.74 13.25 -26.51
N LYS A 97 2.71 12.44 -26.96
CA LYS A 97 2.44 11.11 -27.55
C LYS A 97 1.82 10.12 -26.56
N ASN A 98 2.15 10.24 -25.27
CA ASN A 98 1.60 9.39 -24.20
C ASN A 98 0.44 10.02 -23.43
N SER A 99 0.01 11.22 -23.80
CA SER A 99 -1.05 11.97 -23.11
C SER A 99 -2.36 11.18 -23.00
N GLY A 100 -2.72 10.42 -24.04
CA GLY A 100 -3.90 9.55 -24.02
C GLY A 100 -3.82 8.45 -22.94
N PHE A 101 -2.65 7.84 -22.76
CA PHE A 101 -2.45 6.84 -21.69
C PHE A 101 -2.49 7.46 -20.30
N ILE A 102 -1.97 8.69 -20.17
CA ILE A 102 -2.00 9.45 -18.92
C ILE A 102 -3.44 9.82 -18.57
N LEU A 103 -4.19 10.36 -19.54
CA LEU A 103 -5.59 10.72 -19.37
C LEU A 103 -6.46 9.50 -19.02
N TYR A 104 -6.18 8.36 -19.66
CA TYR A 104 -6.82 7.09 -19.33
C TYR A 104 -6.63 6.71 -17.86
N HIS A 105 -5.39 6.68 -17.34
CA HIS A 105 -5.16 6.25 -15.96
C HIS A 105 -5.62 7.28 -14.92
N LEU A 106 -5.40 8.57 -15.18
CA LEU A 106 -5.69 9.62 -14.21
C LEU A 106 -7.17 9.94 -14.12
N VAL A 107 -7.87 9.99 -15.25
CA VAL A 107 -9.25 10.46 -15.31
C VAL A 107 -10.19 9.29 -15.54
N LEU A 108 -10.04 8.60 -16.68
CA LEU A 108 -11.03 7.61 -17.09
C LEU A 108 -11.10 6.44 -16.11
N LEU A 109 -9.95 5.89 -15.73
CA LEU A 109 -9.86 4.77 -14.82
C LEU A 109 -10.32 5.13 -13.41
N MET A 110 -10.15 6.39 -13.00
CA MET A 110 -10.63 6.88 -11.71
C MET A 110 -12.15 6.93 -11.69
N ILE A 111 -12.78 7.40 -12.78
CA ILE A 111 -14.25 7.40 -12.94
C ILE A 111 -14.79 5.97 -12.94
N VAL A 112 -14.19 5.09 -13.75
CA VAL A 112 -14.59 3.67 -13.84
C VAL A 112 -14.49 2.98 -12.49
N SER A 113 -13.38 3.17 -11.77
CA SER A 113 -13.17 2.58 -10.44
C SER A 113 -14.17 3.12 -9.41
N SER A 114 -14.48 4.41 -9.48
CA SER A 114 -15.45 5.05 -8.59
C SER A 114 -16.86 4.48 -8.81
N LEU A 115 -17.31 4.41 -10.07
CA LEU A 115 -18.61 3.84 -10.42
C LEU A 115 -18.73 2.38 -9.98
N LEU A 116 -17.68 1.59 -10.24
CA LEU A 116 -17.65 0.18 -9.85
C LEU A 116 -17.74 0.01 -8.33
N VAL A 117 -16.98 0.80 -7.56
CA VAL A 117 -16.97 0.73 -6.10
C VAL A 117 -18.33 1.15 -5.54
N ILE A 118 -18.90 2.25 -6.03
CA ILE A 118 -20.22 2.73 -5.59
C ILE A 118 -21.30 1.68 -5.88
N ALA A 119 -21.35 1.15 -7.11
CA ALA A 119 -22.30 0.10 -7.48
C ALA A 119 -22.12 -1.17 -6.65
N SER A 120 -20.88 -1.57 -6.36
CA SER A 120 -20.60 -2.74 -5.54
C SER A 120 -21.05 -2.54 -4.09
N LEU A 121 -20.86 -1.35 -3.53
CA LEU A 121 -21.23 -1.03 -2.15
C LEU A 121 -22.73 -0.81 -1.95
N ASP A 122 -23.45 -0.39 -3.00
CA ASP A 122 -24.91 -0.22 -2.94
C ASP A 122 -25.64 -1.58 -2.87
N ILE A 123 -25.05 -2.65 -3.40
CA ILE A 123 -25.54 -4.04 -3.26
C ILE A 123 -25.43 -4.52 -1.81
N LEU A 124 -24.50 -3.98 -1.02
CA LEU A 124 -24.30 -4.37 0.37
C LEU A 124 -25.29 -3.65 1.30
N PRO A 125 -25.92 -4.35 2.27
CA PRO A 125 -26.86 -3.77 3.23
C PRO A 125 -26.11 -3.00 4.33
N LEU A 126 -25.41 -1.94 3.92
CA LEU A 126 -24.61 -1.08 4.79
C LEU A 126 -25.30 0.28 4.94
N GLU A 127 -25.12 0.91 6.10
CA GLU A 127 -25.55 2.30 6.30
C GLU A 127 -24.76 3.25 5.40
N ARG A 128 -25.42 4.32 4.90
CA ARG A 128 -24.81 5.29 3.97
C ARG A 128 -23.45 5.86 4.43
N PRO A 129 -23.24 6.22 5.72
CA PRO A 129 -21.93 6.70 6.19
C PRO A 129 -20.85 5.62 6.08
N THR A 130 -21.19 4.37 6.43
CA THR A 130 -20.29 3.22 6.37
C THR A 130 -19.94 2.87 4.93
N GLN A 131 -20.90 2.98 3.99
CA GLN A 131 -20.64 2.83 2.56
C GLN A 131 -19.61 3.85 2.06
N LEU A 132 -19.73 5.14 2.44
CA LEU A 132 -18.79 6.18 2.00
C LEU A 132 -17.37 5.92 2.52
N VAL A 133 -17.23 5.60 3.82
CA VAL A 133 -15.93 5.28 4.43
C VAL A 133 -15.30 4.06 3.77
N THR A 134 -16.08 3.01 3.57
CA THR A 134 -15.63 1.77 2.91
C THR A 134 -15.23 2.02 1.47
N GLY A 135 -15.98 2.86 0.75
CA GLY A 135 -15.67 3.25 -0.63
C GLY A 135 -14.34 3.97 -0.74
N VAL A 136 -14.06 4.93 0.15
CA VAL A 136 -12.77 5.65 0.18
C VAL A 136 -11.60 4.69 0.43
N ILE A 137 -11.78 3.68 1.27
CA ILE A 137 -10.73 2.69 1.59
C ILE A 137 -10.48 1.74 0.41
N ILE A 138 -11.54 1.26 -0.25
CA ILE A 138 -11.45 0.25 -1.31
C ILE A 138 -11.05 0.86 -2.67
N LEU A 139 -11.45 2.11 -2.94
CA LEU A 139 -11.19 2.80 -4.20
C LEU A 139 -9.73 2.74 -4.69
N PRO A 140 -8.70 3.07 -3.87
CA PRO A 140 -7.32 3.02 -4.33
C PRO A 140 -6.86 1.58 -4.67
N VAL A 141 -7.42 0.57 -4.02
CA VAL A 141 -7.11 -0.85 -4.30
C VAL A 141 -7.67 -1.25 -5.66
N VAL A 142 -8.94 -0.92 -5.93
CA VAL A 142 -9.60 -1.21 -7.21
C VAL A 142 -8.92 -0.46 -8.36
N TRP A 143 -8.64 0.83 -8.18
CA TRP A 143 -7.96 1.65 -9.18
C TRP A 143 -6.53 1.13 -9.46
N SER A 144 -5.79 0.75 -8.43
CA SER A 144 -4.45 0.16 -8.57
C SER A 144 -4.49 -1.18 -9.30
N GLY A 145 -5.47 -2.04 -8.96
CA GLY A 145 -5.65 -3.35 -9.60
C GLY A 145 -5.95 -3.22 -11.10
N LEU A 146 -6.87 -2.32 -11.47
CA LEU A 146 -7.19 -2.07 -12.88
C LEU A 146 -6.02 -1.42 -13.62
N SER A 147 -5.28 -0.51 -12.97
CA SER A 147 -4.08 0.12 -13.55
C SER A 147 -3.01 -0.92 -13.83
N PHE A 148 -2.74 -1.80 -12.86
CA PHE A 148 -1.78 -2.89 -12.99
C PHE A 148 -2.18 -3.83 -14.12
N TRP A 149 -3.45 -4.22 -14.19
CA TRP A 149 -3.94 -5.09 -15.26
C TRP A 149 -3.76 -4.44 -16.64
N HIS A 150 -4.11 -3.17 -16.80
CA HIS A 150 -3.92 -2.46 -18.06
C HIS A 150 -2.44 -2.36 -18.47
N LEU A 151 -1.53 -2.20 -17.50
CA LEU A 151 -0.09 -2.15 -17.76
C LEU A 151 0.53 -3.53 -18.02
N ALA A 152 -0.01 -4.59 -17.43
CA ALA A 152 0.51 -5.96 -17.56
C ALA A 152 0.07 -6.66 -18.86
N CYS A 153 -1.04 -6.24 -19.47
CA CYS A 153 -1.52 -6.84 -20.71
C CYS A 153 -0.74 -6.36 -21.95
N GLU A 154 -0.30 -7.31 -22.79
CA GLU A 154 0.28 -7.03 -24.10
C GLU A 154 -0.73 -6.34 -25.03
N ASN A 155 -1.98 -6.80 -25.02
CA ASN A 155 -3.07 -6.20 -25.77
C ASN A 155 -3.89 -5.23 -24.91
N LYS A 156 -3.56 -3.94 -25.01
CA LYS A 156 -4.22 -2.85 -24.26
C LYS A 156 -5.69 -2.63 -24.63
N ARG A 157 -6.18 -3.24 -25.70
CA ARG A 157 -7.59 -3.15 -26.11
C ARG A 157 -8.51 -3.90 -25.15
N ASN A 158 -8.08 -5.01 -24.57
CA ASN A 158 -8.92 -5.82 -23.68
C ASN A 158 -9.28 -5.08 -22.38
N PRO A 159 -8.31 -4.49 -21.63
CA PRO A 159 -8.63 -3.69 -20.45
C PRO A 159 -9.48 -2.44 -20.77
N LEU A 160 -9.27 -1.83 -21.94
CA LEU A 160 -10.11 -0.72 -22.40
C LEU A 160 -11.57 -1.14 -22.59
N ILE A 161 -11.83 -2.23 -23.32
CA ILE A 161 -13.19 -2.75 -23.51
C ILE A 161 -13.82 -3.11 -22.17
N PHE A 162 -13.07 -3.77 -21.29
CA PHE A 162 -13.53 -4.11 -19.95
C PHE A 162 -13.92 -2.86 -19.14
N SER A 163 -13.08 -1.81 -19.17
CA SER A 163 -13.36 -0.56 -18.46
C SER A 163 -14.61 0.16 -18.99
N VAL A 164 -14.85 0.12 -20.30
CA VAL A 164 -16.07 0.66 -20.90
C VAL A 164 -17.28 -0.16 -20.46
N PHE A 165 -17.20 -1.50 -20.58
CA PHE A 165 -18.30 -2.39 -20.23
C PHE A 165 -18.70 -2.26 -18.75
N ILE A 166 -17.72 -2.29 -17.84
CA ILE A 166 -17.98 -2.23 -16.41
C ILE A 166 -18.52 -0.85 -15.99
N SER A 167 -18.03 0.22 -16.61
CA SER A 167 -18.54 1.57 -16.37
C SER A 167 -19.98 1.71 -16.84
N LEU A 168 -20.32 1.13 -17.99
CA LEU A 168 -21.67 1.18 -18.55
C LEU A 168 -22.63 0.35 -17.71
N ALA A 169 -22.25 -0.86 -17.31
CA ALA A 169 -23.03 -1.71 -16.41
C ALA A 169 -23.26 -1.04 -15.04
N SER A 170 -22.22 -0.45 -14.44
CA SER A 170 -22.32 0.24 -13.15
C SER A 170 -23.18 1.51 -13.26
N SER A 171 -23.04 2.26 -14.35
CA SER A 171 -23.87 3.45 -14.60
C SER A 171 -25.34 3.09 -14.81
N LEU A 172 -25.64 2.02 -15.56
CA LEU A 172 -27.02 1.57 -15.73
C LEU A 172 -27.61 1.16 -14.38
N TYR A 173 -26.87 0.39 -13.59
CA TYR A 173 -27.34 -0.04 -12.27
C TYR A 173 -27.62 1.12 -11.30
N LEU A 174 -26.79 2.17 -11.32
CA LEU A 174 -26.92 3.29 -10.38
C LEU A 174 -27.97 4.33 -10.77
N PHE A 175 -28.27 4.44 -12.07
CA PHE A 175 -29.09 5.55 -12.60
C PHE A 175 -30.38 5.11 -13.29
N VAL A 176 -30.61 3.80 -13.47
CA VAL A 176 -31.84 3.22 -14.05
C VAL A 176 -32.50 2.31 -13.02
#